data_AF-A0A7X0A3B9-F1
#
_entry.id   AF-A0A7X0A3B9-F1
#
_cell.length_a   1.000
_cell.length_b   1.000
_cell.length_c   1.000
_cell.angle_alpha   90.00
_cell.angle_beta   90.00
_cell.angle_gamma   90.00
#
_symmetry.space_group_name_H-M   'P 1'
#
loop_
_entity.id
_entity.type
_entity.pdbx_description
1 polymer ?
#
loop_
_entity_poly.entity_id
_entity_poly.type
_entity_poly.pdbx_seq_one_letter_code
_entity_poly.pdbx_strand_id
1 'polypeptide(L)'
;MKNIFYFFTILTVVSCNHINKPASKNTEKKVRKFDAESIEKIRYSDLQLEAFLDSTGKLRTKLLADKEAFYADSIFKNQRQFDTLISTKDFNKLKFAIRKGAISVNTARRIFNNPQIDSSCTEKSIFLNYKPGLTPIEYYPFGKNKNTFDEYGICIGDPNHCPNACLYFLKGKRIIAMHNFNQRFAPGLYHYQDSDGKTVIYYSYMFAEGSNEWWFNYFFYKYDGNKLIPVLNELENGNVSMPVPRALWLESKVLKTNPLTIKMTYHDEFPDTSTVDFGPSIINDSTTIKYIWDKNSKTLKGQYEKAKINESQILSYYLPGNNLLFINSHYRTLKEALQNKTKRKSVLDYLQKIKSGSN
;
A
#
# COMPACT_ATOMS: atom_id res chain seq x y z
N MET A 1 33.50 26.80 50.29
CA MET A 1 32.89 27.57 49.18
C MET A 1 32.40 26.55 48.15
N LYS A 2 31.07 26.31 48.12
CA LYS A 2 30.16 26.58 46.98
C LYS A 2 30.61 25.86 45.70
N ASN A 3 30.00 24.74 45.26
CA ASN A 3 28.61 24.43 44.88
C ASN A 3 28.54 24.18 43.35
N ILE A 4 27.66 23.24 42.97
CA ILE A 4 27.06 22.97 41.64
C ILE A 4 27.74 21.86 40.81
N PHE A 5 27.04 20.81 40.35
CA PHE A 5 25.81 20.11 40.75
C PHE A 5 25.80 18.81 39.93
N TYR A 6 25.54 17.69 40.61
CA TYR A 6 25.35 16.35 40.05
C TYR A 6 23.98 16.23 39.36
N PHE A 7 23.89 15.50 38.24
CA PHE A 7 22.63 15.01 37.68
C PHE A 7 22.68 13.47 37.58
N PHE A 8 22.22 12.81 38.63
CA PHE A 8 21.81 11.42 38.64
C PHE A 8 20.65 11.29 39.65
N THR A 9 19.45 11.01 39.15
CA THR A 9 18.25 10.66 39.92
C THR A 9 17.56 9.56 39.12
N ILE A 10 17.82 8.28 39.41
CA ILE A 10 17.22 7.43 40.45
C ILE A 10 15.68 7.40 40.34
N LEU A 11 15.20 6.31 39.72
CA LEU A 11 13.85 5.78 39.90
C LEU A 11 13.65 5.41 41.37
N THR A 12 12.67 6.03 42.02
CA THR A 12 12.08 5.51 43.26
C THR A 12 10.65 5.04 43.02
N VAL A 13 10.48 3.76 43.29
CA VAL A 13 9.22 3.04 43.51
C VAL A 13 8.52 3.67 44.71
N VAL A 14 7.26 4.09 44.54
CA VAL A 14 6.34 4.33 45.66
C VAL A 14 5.20 3.33 45.54
N SER A 15 5.37 2.21 46.23
CA SER A 15 4.29 1.38 46.74
C SER A 15 3.71 2.09 47.97
N CYS A 16 2.46 2.54 47.89
CA CYS A 16 1.68 2.93 49.07
C CYS A 16 0.62 1.87 49.37
N ASN A 17 0.89 1.08 50.41
CA ASN A 17 -0.13 0.44 51.22
C ASN A 17 -0.88 1.52 52.01
N HIS A 18 -2.20 1.63 51.83
CA HIS A 18 -3.06 2.22 52.84
C HIS A 18 -4.45 1.56 52.89
N ILE A 19 -4.57 0.65 53.87
CA ILE A 19 -5.59 0.61 54.92
C ILE A 19 -7.05 0.85 54.48
N ASN A 20 -7.82 -0.24 54.50
CA ASN A 20 -9.27 -0.26 54.49
C ASN A 20 -9.87 0.56 55.65
N LYS A 21 -10.67 1.58 55.34
CA LYS A 21 -11.68 2.17 56.23
C LYS A 21 -13.06 2.08 55.56
N PRO A 22 -14.13 1.79 56.33
CA PRO A 22 -15.41 1.36 55.80
C PRO A 22 -16.24 2.52 55.23
N ALA A 23 -17.17 2.15 54.34
CA ALA A 23 -18.01 3.04 53.54
C ALA A 23 -18.83 4.03 54.38
N SER A 24 -18.61 5.32 54.10
CA SER A 24 -19.51 6.41 54.50
C SER A 24 -20.70 6.47 53.52
N LYS A 25 -21.91 6.30 54.04
CA LYS A 25 -23.17 6.52 53.33
C LYS A 25 -23.38 8.03 53.10
N ASN A 26 -24.00 8.33 51.95
CA ASN A 26 -24.66 9.59 51.57
C ASN A 26 -23.76 10.73 51.04
N THR A 27 -23.54 10.73 49.73
CA THR A 27 -24.31 11.61 48.83
C THR A 27 -24.06 11.12 47.41
N GLU A 28 -25.07 10.52 46.79
CA GLU A 28 -25.08 10.32 45.34
C GLU A 28 -25.01 11.71 44.69
N LYS A 29 -23.79 12.15 44.36
CA LYS A 29 -23.64 13.13 43.29
C LYS A 29 -24.19 12.45 42.06
N LYS A 30 -25.41 12.85 41.67
CA LYS A 30 -25.95 12.62 40.32
C LYS A 30 -24.81 12.93 39.36
N VAL A 31 -24.20 11.87 38.83
CA VAL A 31 -23.40 11.95 37.62
C VAL A 31 -24.39 12.51 36.61
N ARG A 32 -24.22 13.78 36.23
CA ARG A 32 -24.86 14.29 35.03
C ARG A 32 -24.44 13.32 33.94
N LYS A 33 -25.39 12.48 33.49
CA LYS A 33 -25.31 11.91 32.17
C LYS A 33 -24.99 13.09 31.26
N PHE A 34 -23.81 13.06 30.65
CA PHE A 34 -23.59 13.90 29.49
C PHE A 34 -24.55 13.33 28.46
N ASP A 35 -25.71 13.96 28.33
CA ASP A 35 -26.62 13.69 27.24
C ASP A 35 -25.84 13.94 25.95
N ALA A 36 -25.63 12.87 25.18
CA ALA A 36 -25.04 12.92 23.85
C ALA A 36 -26.04 13.51 22.84
N GLU A 37 -26.79 14.54 23.24
CA GLU A 37 -27.76 15.24 22.42
C GLU A 37 -27.28 16.67 22.15
N SER A 38 -27.15 16.97 20.86
CA SER A 38 -26.84 18.25 20.23
C SER A 38 -25.38 18.71 20.22
N ILE A 39 -24.50 17.95 19.55
CA ILE A 39 -23.49 18.64 18.74
C ILE A 39 -24.28 19.35 17.64
N GLU A 40 -24.43 20.66 17.75
CA GLU A 40 -25.02 21.49 16.70
C GLU A 40 -24.21 21.26 15.41
N LYS A 41 -24.82 20.59 14.42
CA LYS A 41 -24.17 20.35 13.13
C LYS A 41 -23.93 21.71 12.49
N ILE A 42 -22.69 22.18 12.51
CA ILE A 42 -22.27 23.43 11.88
C ILE A 42 -22.72 23.40 10.42
N ARG A 43 -23.63 24.28 10.04
CA ARG A 43 -24.15 24.40 8.67
C ARG A 43 -23.58 25.65 8.01
N TYR A 44 -22.82 25.46 6.95
CA TYR A 44 -22.26 26.53 6.14
C TYR A 44 -23.22 26.91 5.03
N SER A 45 -23.20 28.18 4.63
CA SER A 45 -23.92 28.63 3.44
C SER A 45 -23.24 28.16 2.15
N ASP A 46 -23.99 28.06 1.05
CA ASP A 46 -23.43 27.77 -0.28
C ASP A 46 -22.20 28.63 -0.59
N LEU A 47 -22.28 29.94 -0.32
CA LEU A 47 -21.17 30.88 -0.56
C LEU A 47 -19.93 30.52 0.28
N GLN A 48 -20.10 30.10 1.53
CA GLN A 48 -18.98 29.67 2.38
C GLN A 48 -18.36 28.35 1.91
N LEU A 49 -19.16 27.44 1.34
CA LEU A 49 -18.72 26.17 0.78
C LEU A 49 -17.98 26.36 -0.54
N GLU A 50 -18.49 27.23 -1.41
CA GLU A 50 -17.79 27.61 -2.65
C GLU A 50 -16.47 28.34 -2.36
N ALA A 51 -16.45 29.24 -1.38
CA ALA A 51 -15.21 29.89 -0.93
C ALA A 51 -14.20 28.87 -0.34
N PHE A 52 -14.69 27.83 0.34
CA PHE A 52 -13.85 26.73 0.83
C PHE A 52 -13.26 25.88 -0.30
N LEU A 53 -14.04 25.59 -1.34
CA LEU A 53 -13.54 24.95 -2.55
C LEU A 53 -12.45 25.83 -3.20
N ASP A 54 -12.69 27.13 -3.34
CA ASP A 54 -11.73 28.07 -3.94
C ASP A 54 -10.44 28.22 -3.12
N SER A 55 -10.52 28.20 -1.78
CA SER A 55 -9.32 28.27 -0.93
C SER A 55 -8.51 26.97 -1.00
N THR A 56 -9.17 25.82 -0.95
CA THR A 56 -8.54 24.49 -1.03
C THR A 56 -7.94 24.22 -2.41
N GLY A 57 -8.66 24.61 -3.47
CA GLY A 57 -8.22 24.51 -4.87
C GLY A 57 -6.94 25.28 -5.19
N LYS A 58 -6.64 26.33 -4.42
CA LYS A 58 -5.45 27.18 -4.59
C LYS A 58 -4.28 26.78 -3.68
N LEU A 59 -4.43 25.76 -2.84
CA LEU A 59 -3.31 25.23 -2.05
C LEU A 59 -2.20 24.69 -2.96
N ARG A 60 -0.96 24.69 -2.45
CA ARG A 60 0.17 24.10 -3.17
C ARG A 60 0.00 22.59 -3.24
N THR A 61 -0.35 22.07 -4.42
CA THR A 61 -0.59 20.65 -4.67
C THR A 61 0.55 19.77 -4.19
N LYS A 62 1.81 20.19 -4.42
CA LYS A 62 3.00 19.42 -4.03
C LYS A 62 3.03 19.04 -2.55
N LEU A 63 2.64 19.94 -1.65
CA LEU A 63 2.67 19.64 -0.21
C LEU A 63 1.65 18.57 0.18
N LEU A 64 0.47 18.59 -0.47
CA LEU A 64 -0.57 17.60 -0.26
C LEU A 64 -0.17 16.26 -0.89
N ALA A 65 0.37 16.30 -2.11
CA ALA A 65 0.81 15.11 -2.84
C ALA A 65 2.00 14.41 -2.17
N ASP A 66 3.02 15.15 -1.72
CA ASP A 66 4.24 14.58 -1.10
C ASP A 66 3.91 13.79 0.19
N LYS A 67 2.93 14.25 0.97
CA LYS A 67 2.46 13.54 2.18
C LYS A 67 1.90 12.16 1.83
N GLU A 68 1.13 12.10 0.76
CA GLU A 68 0.39 10.91 0.33
C GLU A 68 1.32 9.95 -0.41
N ALA A 69 2.20 10.49 -1.26
CA ALA A 69 3.28 9.76 -1.89
C ALA A 69 4.22 9.11 -0.86
N PHE A 70 4.60 9.81 0.21
CA PHE A 70 5.41 9.23 1.28
C PHE A 70 4.76 7.99 1.91
N TYR A 71 3.44 8.04 2.10
CA TYR A 71 2.70 6.92 2.64
C TYR A 71 2.63 5.77 1.62
N ALA A 72 2.32 6.08 0.36
CA ALA A 72 2.33 5.11 -0.74
C ALA A 72 3.68 4.39 -0.88
N ASP A 73 4.78 5.14 -0.84
CA ASP A 73 6.15 4.64 -1.01
C ASP A 73 6.68 3.94 0.23
N SER A 74 6.06 4.12 1.40
CA SER A 74 6.49 3.44 2.62
C SER A 74 6.41 1.92 2.52
N ILE A 75 5.62 1.38 1.58
CA ILE A 75 5.47 -0.07 1.35
C ILE A 75 6.65 -0.67 0.58
N PHE A 76 7.39 0.13 -0.20
CA PHE A 76 8.67 -0.32 -0.76
C PHE A 76 9.66 -0.80 0.33
N LYS A 77 9.43 -0.43 1.60
CA LYS A 77 10.26 -0.84 2.76
C LYS A 77 10.12 -2.32 3.13
N ASN A 78 9.18 -3.06 2.55
CA ASN A 78 9.09 -4.53 2.74
C ASN A 78 10.17 -5.31 1.95
N GLN A 79 10.98 -4.60 1.16
CA GLN A 79 12.17 -5.15 0.54
C GLN A 79 13.37 -5.05 1.49
N ARG A 80 14.06 -6.18 1.70
CA ARG A 80 15.40 -6.21 2.27
C ARG A 80 16.42 -6.45 1.16
N GLN A 81 17.41 -5.59 1.07
CA GLN A 81 18.55 -5.78 0.16
C GLN A 81 19.50 -6.83 0.76
N PHE A 82 20.02 -7.71 -0.09
CA PHE A 82 20.99 -8.74 0.27
C PHE A 82 22.24 -8.61 -0.59
N ASP A 83 23.34 -9.17 -0.09
CA ASP A 83 24.54 -9.39 -0.88
C ASP A 83 25.21 -10.71 -0.49
N THR A 84 24.44 -11.80 -0.53
CA THR A 84 24.90 -13.10 -0.01
C THR A 84 25.28 -14.01 -1.16
N LEU A 85 26.56 -14.43 -1.18
CA LEU A 85 27.06 -15.40 -2.14
C LEU A 85 26.84 -16.83 -1.65
N ILE A 86 26.08 -17.63 -2.40
CA ILE A 86 25.84 -19.03 -2.09
C ILE A 86 27.07 -19.86 -2.51
N SER A 87 27.47 -20.79 -1.65
CA SER A 87 28.54 -21.74 -1.97
C SER A 87 28.17 -22.60 -3.19
N THR A 88 29.15 -23.04 -3.98
CA THR A 88 28.89 -23.89 -5.16
C THR A 88 28.14 -25.18 -4.79
N LYS A 89 28.47 -25.77 -3.65
CA LYS A 89 27.82 -26.99 -3.12
C LYS A 89 26.34 -26.73 -2.82
N ASP A 90 26.03 -25.64 -2.12
CA ASP A 90 24.65 -25.32 -1.79
C ASP A 90 23.85 -24.83 -3.01
N PHE A 91 24.49 -24.13 -3.95
CA PHE A 91 23.84 -23.74 -5.21
C PHE A 91 23.46 -24.96 -6.04
N ASN A 92 24.28 -26.01 -6.09
CA ASN A 92 23.93 -27.27 -6.73
C ASN A 92 22.74 -27.95 -6.04
N LYS A 93 22.67 -27.93 -4.70
CA LYS A 93 21.50 -28.42 -3.95
C LYS A 93 20.25 -27.61 -4.27
N LEU A 94 20.37 -26.29 -4.38
CA LEU A 94 19.26 -25.40 -4.74
C LEU A 94 18.71 -25.73 -6.13
N LYS A 95 19.59 -25.87 -7.14
CA LYS A 95 19.18 -26.27 -8.50
C LYS A 95 18.46 -27.62 -8.51
N PHE A 96 18.91 -28.57 -7.69
CA PHE A 96 18.24 -29.87 -7.54
C PHE A 96 16.87 -29.72 -6.88
N ALA A 97 16.78 -28.94 -5.80
CA ALA A 97 15.53 -28.68 -5.09
C ALA A 97 14.48 -28.00 -5.98
N ILE A 98 14.88 -27.00 -6.78
CA ILE A 98 14.03 -26.32 -7.76
C ILE A 98 13.40 -27.32 -8.73
N ARG A 99 14.18 -28.25 -9.28
CA ARG A 99 13.66 -29.30 -10.18
C ARG A 99 12.70 -30.27 -9.50
N LYS A 100 12.83 -30.44 -8.19
CA LYS A 100 11.96 -31.31 -7.38
C LYS A 100 10.73 -30.58 -6.82
N GLY A 101 10.70 -29.25 -6.86
CA GLY A 101 9.63 -28.45 -6.26
C GLY A 101 9.57 -28.54 -4.73
N ALA A 102 10.65 -28.98 -4.07
CA ALA A 102 10.77 -28.97 -2.62
C ALA A 102 12.24 -28.89 -2.17
N ILE A 103 12.46 -28.31 -1.00
CA ILE A 103 13.77 -28.20 -0.34
C ILE A 103 13.66 -28.63 1.12
N SER A 104 14.71 -29.20 1.70
CA SER A 104 14.71 -29.46 3.14
C SER A 104 14.84 -28.16 3.93
N VAL A 105 14.09 -28.05 5.03
CA VAL A 105 14.07 -26.87 5.92
C VAL A 105 15.49 -26.48 6.33
N ASN A 106 16.32 -27.44 6.73
CA ASN A 106 17.72 -27.20 7.11
C ASN A 106 18.58 -26.66 5.96
N THR A 107 18.35 -27.12 4.72
CA THR A 107 19.07 -26.60 3.56
C THR A 107 18.60 -25.19 3.22
N ALA A 108 17.29 -24.92 3.27
CA ALA A 108 16.74 -23.60 3.03
C ALA A 108 17.25 -22.59 4.07
N ARG A 109 17.17 -22.90 5.37
CA ARG A 109 17.72 -22.08 6.46
C ARG A 109 19.19 -21.72 6.23
N ARG A 110 20.00 -22.70 5.81
CA ARG A 110 21.42 -22.48 5.53
C ARG A 110 21.66 -21.58 4.33
N ILE A 111 20.93 -21.79 3.22
CA ILE A 111 21.12 -21.03 1.98
C ILE A 111 20.65 -19.58 2.12
N PHE A 112 19.48 -19.38 2.73
CA PHE A 112 18.82 -18.08 2.79
C PHE A 112 19.06 -17.34 4.10
N ASN A 113 19.77 -17.97 5.06
CA ASN A 113 20.04 -17.44 6.38
C ASN A 113 18.77 -16.93 7.10
N ASN A 114 17.67 -17.67 6.97
CA ASN A 114 16.38 -17.30 7.54
C ASN A 114 15.88 -18.41 8.48
N PRO A 115 15.98 -18.22 9.81
CA PRO A 115 15.56 -19.22 10.78
C PRO A 115 14.04 -19.42 10.85
N GLN A 116 13.25 -18.46 10.36
CA GLN A 116 11.77 -18.52 10.36
C GLN A 116 11.22 -19.49 9.30
N ILE A 117 12.06 -19.97 8.38
CA ILE A 117 11.69 -21.08 7.48
C ILE A 117 11.60 -22.33 8.35
N ASP A 118 10.41 -22.89 8.53
CA ASP A 118 10.22 -24.10 9.33
C ASP A 118 9.22 -25.08 8.67
N SER A 119 8.83 -26.12 9.41
CA SER A 119 7.87 -27.12 8.93
C SER A 119 6.41 -26.67 8.98
N SER A 120 6.09 -25.51 9.57
CA SER A 120 4.73 -24.95 9.47
C SER A 120 4.41 -24.51 8.04
N CYS A 121 5.44 -24.24 7.24
CA CYS A 121 5.34 -23.96 5.81
C CYS A 121 5.50 -25.23 4.95
N THR A 122 4.96 -26.37 5.38
CA THR A 122 4.97 -27.65 4.62
C THR A 122 3.72 -27.82 3.73
N GLU A 123 2.69 -27.01 3.95
CA GLU A 123 1.46 -27.02 3.16
C GLU A 123 1.73 -26.47 1.75
N LYS A 124 1.32 -27.22 0.73
CA LYS A 124 1.32 -26.81 -0.69
C LYS A 124 -0.07 -26.37 -1.16
N SER A 125 -1.09 -26.79 -0.40
CA SER A 125 -2.51 -26.47 -0.53
C SER A 125 -3.23 -27.13 0.65
N ILE A 126 -4.50 -26.78 0.88
CA ILE A 126 -5.38 -27.44 1.84
C ILE A 126 -5.48 -28.98 1.72
N PHE A 127 -5.04 -29.58 0.60
CA PHE A 127 -5.11 -31.03 0.34
C PHE A 127 -3.73 -31.70 0.11
N LEU A 128 -2.62 -30.96 0.16
CA LEU A 128 -1.29 -31.49 -0.18
C LEU A 128 -0.23 -30.98 0.78
N ASN A 129 0.28 -31.89 1.61
CA ASN A 129 1.38 -31.62 2.52
C ASN A 129 2.64 -32.35 2.06
N TYR A 130 3.77 -31.65 2.05
CA TYR A 130 5.06 -32.30 1.87
C TYR A 130 5.41 -33.14 3.11
N LYS A 131 6.33 -34.11 2.93
CA LYS A 131 6.85 -34.89 4.07
C LYS A 131 7.45 -33.94 5.12
N PRO A 132 7.31 -34.25 6.43
CA PRO A 132 7.91 -33.44 7.49
C PRO A 132 9.38 -33.12 7.23
N GLY A 133 9.76 -31.86 7.43
CA GLY A 133 11.13 -31.37 7.19
C GLY A 133 11.43 -30.94 5.75
N LEU A 134 10.47 -31.04 4.83
CA LEU A 134 10.52 -30.44 3.49
C LEU A 134 9.56 -29.24 3.40
N THR A 135 9.93 -28.21 2.64
CA THR A 135 9.06 -27.08 2.33
C THR A 135 9.00 -26.89 0.80
N PRO A 136 7.85 -26.50 0.23
CA PRO A 136 7.75 -26.16 -1.18
C PRO A 136 8.75 -25.06 -1.57
N ILE A 137 9.17 -25.13 -2.83
CA ILE A 137 9.96 -24.09 -3.47
C ILE A 137 9.32 -23.77 -4.82
N GLU A 138 9.02 -22.51 -5.04
CA GLU A 138 8.54 -22.01 -6.33
C GLU A 138 9.67 -21.26 -7.04
N TYR A 139 9.77 -21.44 -8.35
CA TYR A 139 10.87 -20.92 -9.16
C TYR A 139 10.36 -20.03 -10.29
N TYR A 140 10.86 -18.80 -10.33
CA TYR A 140 10.49 -17.78 -11.29
C TYR A 140 11.69 -17.37 -12.16
N PRO A 141 11.92 -18.02 -13.32
CA PRO A 141 12.95 -17.61 -14.26
C PRO A 141 12.54 -16.34 -15.01
N PHE A 142 13.42 -15.33 -15.08
CA PHE A 142 13.15 -14.08 -15.80
C PHE A 142 13.82 -13.98 -17.19
N GLY A 143 14.56 -15.03 -17.58
CA GLY A 143 15.18 -15.16 -18.88
C GLY A 143 14.45 -16.17 -19.78
N LYS A 144 14.71 -16.10 -21.09
CA LYS A 144 14.16 -17.06 -22.08
C LYS A 144 14.57 -18.51 -21.77
N ASN A 145 15.81 -18.71 -21.31
CA ASN A 145 16.32 -20.03 -20.94
C ASN A 145 16.28 -20.23 -19.42
N LYS A 146 15.32 -21.03 -18.96
CA LYS A 146 15.09 -21.34 -17.54
C LYS A 146 16.25 -22.08 -16.85
N ASN A 147 17.23 -22.58 -17.61
CA ASN A 147 18.36 -23.34 -17.08
C ASN A 147 19.62 -22.51 -16.86
N THR A 148 19.66 -21.24 -17.26
CA THR A 148 20.86 -20.39 -17.10
C THR A 148 21.07 -19.92 -15.67
N PHE A 149 19.99 -19.86 -14.87
CA PHE A 149 20.01 -19.27 -13.53
C PHE A 149 20.66 -17.87 -13.52
N ASP A 150 20.43 -17.07 -14.55
CA ASP A 150 21.00 -15.72 -14.65
C ASP A 150 20.29 -14.76 -13.69
N GLU A 151 19.02 -14.42 -13.96
CA GLU A 151 18.17 -13.61 -13.07
C GLU A 151 16.86 -14.35 -12.82
N TYR A 152 16.53 -14.52 -11.53
CA TYR A 152 15.37 -15.33 -11.14
C TYR A 152 14.91 -15.05 -9.71
N GLY A 153 13.65 -15.38 -9.44
CA GLY A 153 13.04 -15.41 -8.12
C GLY A 153 12.88 -16.82 -7.58
N ILE A 154 12.92 -16.98 -6.26
CA ILE A 154 12.57 -18.21 -5.54
C ILE A 154 11.66 -17.86 -4.37
N CYS A 155 10.47 -18.47 -4.31
CA CYS A 155 9.66 -18.45 -3.09
C CYS A 155 9.92 -19.71 -2.27
N ILE A 156 10.15 -19.56 -0.97
CA ILE A 156 10.26 -20.67 -0.02
C ILE A 156 9.00 -20.69 0.85
N GLY A 157 8.30 -21.83 0.85
CA GLY A 157 6.94 -21.92 1.39
C GLY A 157 5.89 -21.59 0.32
N ASP A 158 4.64 -22.03 0.56
CA ASP A 158 3.50 -21.67 -0.27
C ASP A 158 3.00 -20.27 0.12
N PRO A 159 3.08 -19.28 -0.76
CA PRO A 159 2.71 -17.90 -0.42
C PRO A 159 1.22 -17.71 -0.07
N ASN A 160 0.35 -18.68 -0.37
CA ASN A 160 -1.07 -18.62 -0.02
C ASN A 160 -1.40 -19.17 1.38
N HIS A 161 -0.52 -20.03 1.92
CA HIS A 161 -0.78 -20.78 3.15
C HIS A 161 0.32 -20.63 4.21
N CYS A 162 1.50 -20.11 3.86
CA CYS A 162 2.61 -19.86 4.76
C CYS A 162 2.76 -18.35 5.02
N PRO A 163 2.38 -17.84 6.22
CA PRO A 163 2.58 -16.43 6.58
C PRO A 163 4.03 -15.97 6.53
N ASN A 164 4.97 -16.92 6.68
CA ASN A 164 6.41 -16.69 6.65
C ASN A 164 7.01 -16.88 5.25
N ALA A 165 6.19 -17.00 4.20
CA ALA A 165 6.67 -17.18 2.84
C ALA A 165 7.51 -15.96 2.42
N CYS A 166 8.70 -16.24 1.91
CA CYS A 166 9.67 -15.22 1.51
C CYS A 166 10.05 -15.43 0.05
N LEU A 167 9.99 -14.35 -0.73
CA LEU A 167 10.45 -14.32 -2.10
C LEU A 167 11.86 -13.75 -2.16
N TYR A 168 12.81 -14.57 -2.58
CA TYR A 168 14.20 -14.20 -2.75
C TYR A 168 14.47 -13.93 -4.23
N PHE A 169 15.22 -12.86 -4.50
CA PHE A 169 15.69 -12.53 -5.84
C PHE A 169 17.18 -12.82 -5.94
N LEU A 170 17.56 -13.50 -7.01
CA LEU A 170 18.92 -13.97 -7.21
C LEU A 170 19.45 -13.53 -8.57
N LYS A 171 20.77 -13.39 -8.61
CA LYS A 171 21.57 -13.27 -9.82
C LYS A 171 22.70 -14.31 -9.81
N GLY A 172 22.63 -15.32 -10.65
CA GLY A 172 23.51 -16.49 -10.55
C GLY A 172 23.40 -17.14 -9.17
N LYS A 173 24.53 -17.31 -8.50
CA LYS A 173 24.62 -17.86 -7.13
C LYS A 173 24.54 -16.79 -6.02
N ARG A 174 24.11 -15.56 -6.32
CA ARG A 174 24.05 -14.45 -5.35
C ARG A 174 22.59 -14.10 -5.04
N ILE A 175 22.25 -14.01 -3.76
CA ILE A 175 20.97 -13.49 -3.29
C ILE A 175 21.11 -11.98 -3.18
N ILE A 176 20.24 -11.24 -3.87
CA ILE A 176 20.33 -9.77 -3.99
C ILE A 176 19.19 -9.04 -3.28
N ALA A 177 18.04 -9.70 -3.06
CA ALA A 177 16.95 -9.14 -2.29
C ALA A 177 16.05 -10.24 -1.71
N MET A 178 15.29 -9.89 -0.69
CA MET A 178 14.22 -10.71 -0.11
C MET A 178 13.03 -9.82 0.18
N HIS A 179 11.85 -10.25 -0.26
CA HIS A 179 10.58 -9.61 0.04
C HIS A 179 9.74 -10.54 0.92
N ASN A 180 9.03 -9.98 1.89
CA ASN A 180 7.94 -10.71 2.55
C ASN A 180 6.85 -10.94 1.49
N PHE A 181 6.46 -12.20 1.28
CA PHE A 181 5.67 -12.57 0.10
C PHE A 181 4.51 -13.48 0.50
N ASN A 182 3.57 -12.90 1.24
CA ASN A 182 2.28 -13.50 1.51
C ASN A 182 1.30 -13.07 0.40
N GLN A 183 0.89 -14.00 -0.46
CA GLN A 183 0.05 -13.74 -1.64
C GLN A 183 -1.40 -14.17 -1.46
N ARG A 184 -1.88 -14.39 -0.23
CA ARG A 184 -3.25 -14.88 0.03
C ARG A 184 -4.35 -14.18 -0.79
N PHE A 185 -4.12 -12.93 -1.24
CA PHE A 185 -5.05 -12.16 -2.06
C PHE A 185 -4.43 -11.47 -3.30
N ALA A 186 -3.16 -11.73 -3.65
CA ALA A 186 -2.46 -10.95 -4.66
C ALA A 186 -2.05 -11.78 -5.90
N PRO A 187 -2.22 -11.27 -7.14
CA PRO A 187 -1.79 -11.94 -8.36
C PRO A 187 -0.28 -12.21 -8.39
N GLY A 188 0.11 -13.21 -9.19
CA GLY A 188 1.47 -13.79 -9.21
C GLY A 188 2.61 -12.84 -9.59
N LEU A 189 3.84 -13.35 -9.59
CA LEU A 189 5.04 -12.60 -9.96
C LEU A 189 5.20 -12.52 -11.49
N TYR A 190 5.19 -11.29 -12.02
CA TYR A 190 5.38 -11.01 -13.44
C TYR A 190 6.74 -10.40 -13.72
N HIS A 191 7.19 -10.47 -14.97
CA HIS A 191 8.42 -9.82 -15.42
C HIS A 191 8.36 -9.43 -16.90
N TYR A 192 9.24 -8.51 -17.29
CA TYR A 192 9.49 -8.12 -18.67
C TYR A 192 10.92 -7.60 -18.84
N GLN A 193 11.35 -7.46 -20.10
CA GLN A 193 12.59 -6.77 -20.44
C GLN A 193 12.25 -5.35 -20.90
N ASP A 194 12.83 -4.35 -20.25
CA ASP A 194 12.62 -2.94 -20.61
C ASP A 194 13.35 -2.56 -21.91
N SER A 195 13.27 -1.27 -22.28
CA SER A 195 13.92 -0.75 -23.50
C SER A 195 15.44 -0.95 -23.53
N ASP A 196 16.06 -1.08 -22.36
CA ASP A 196 17.50 -1.20 -22.19
C ASP A 196 17.92 -2.67 -22.04
N GLY A 197 16.98 -3.61 -22.24
CA GLY A 197 17.19 -5.05 -22.11
C GLY A 197 17.45 -5.50 -20.67
N LYS A 198 16.95 -4.76 -19.68
CA LYS A 198 17.04 -5.10 -18.26
C LYS A 198 15.73 -5.70 -17.77
N THR A 199 15.87 -6.70 -16.90
CA THR A 199 14.72 -7.34 -16.25
C THR A 199 14.05 -6.36 -15.30
N VAL A 200 12.76 -6.15 -15.53
CA VAL A 200 11.84 -5.53 -14.57
C VAL A 200 10.87 -6.61 -14.13
N ILE A 201 10.73 -6.77 -12.83
CA ILE A 201 9.71 -7.61 -12.21
C ILE A 201 8.60 -6.70 -11.68
N TYR A 202 7.39 -7.24 -11.59
CA TYR A 202 6.33 -6.59 -10.85
C TYR A 202 5.34 -7.60 -10.32
N TYR A 203 4.69 -7.23 -9.23
CA TYR A 203 3.61 -7.99 -8.62
C TYR A 203 2.73 -7.02 -7.85
N SER A 204 1.53 -7.49 -7.53
CA SER A 204 0.61 -6.73 -6.69
C SER A 204 0.79 -7.08 -5.23
N TYR A 205 0.57 -6.13 -4.34
CA TYR A 205 0.51 -6.40 -2.90
C TYR A 205 -0.55 -5.53 -2.23
N MET A 206 -1.21 -6.11 -1.24
CA MET A 206 -2.27 -5.44 -0.48
C MET A 206 -1.67 -4.34 0.41
N PHE A 207 -2.22 -3.14 0.29
CA PHE A 207 -1.72 -1.92 0.92
C PHE A 207 -1.96 -1.91 2.44
N ALA A 208 -3.12 -2.41 2.90
CA ALA A 208 -3.46 -2.53 4.32
C ALA A 208 -4.36 -3.75 4.57
N GLU A 209 -4.01 -4.59 5.55
CA GLU A 209 -4.83 -5.74 5.96
C GLU A 209 -5.81 -5.31 7.08
N GLY A 210 -7.09 -5.65 6.95
CA GLY A 210 -8.05 -5.59 8.07
C GLY A 210 -9.05 -4.43 8.13
N SER A 211 -9.19 -3.60 7.09
CA SER A 211 -10.11 -2.45 7.10
C SER A 211 -11.36 -2.57 6.22
N ASN A 212 -11.66 -3.75 5.64
CA ASN A 212 -12.64 -3.94 4.55
C ASN A 212 -12.34 -3.12 3.27
N GLU A 213 -11.16 -2.50 3.19
CA GLU A 213 -10.70 -1.71 2.05
C GLU A 213 -9.76 -2.58 1.21
N TRP A 214 -10.13 -2.82 -0.05
CA TRP A 214 -9.35 -3.62 -0.98
C TRP A 214 -8.43 -2.68 -1.74
N TRP A 215 -7.28 -2.36 -1.15
CA TRP A 215 -6.24 -1.60 -1.81
C TRP A 215 -5.09 -2.48 -2.21
N PHE A 216 -4.78 -2.47 -3.50
CA PHE A 216 -3.64 -3.18 -4.05
C PHE A 216 -2.83 -2.21 -4.88
N ASN A 217 -1.52 -2.37 -4.79
CA ASN A 217 -0.58 -1.62 -5.59
C ASN A 217 0.28 -2.56 -6.40
N TYR A 218 0.53 -2.19 -7.65
CA TYR A 218 1.62 -2.73 -8.43
C TYR A 218 2.95 -2.17 -7.93
N PHE A 219 3.83 -3.06 -7.50
CA PHE A 219 5.21 -2.74 -7.18
C PHE A 219 6.12 -3.25 -8.27
N PHE A 220 6.83 -2.34 -8.93
CA PHE A 220 7.81 -2.66 -9.97
C PHE A 220 9.23 -2.51 -9.42
N TYR A 221 10.08 -3.49 -9.75
CA TYR A 221 11.49 -3.48 -9.39
C TYR A 221 12.36 -3.84 -10.60
N LYS A 222 13.52 -3.20 -10.72
CA LYS A 222 14.47 -3.43 -11.82
C LYS A 222 15.75 -4.04 -11.30
N TYR A 223 16.26 -5.03 -12.03
CA TYR A 223 17.61 -5.55 -11.82
C TYR A 223 18.64 -4.50 -12.29
N ASP A 224 19.39 -3.93 -11.34
CA ASP A 224 20.46 -2.97 -11.58
C ASP A 224 21.79 -3.52 -11.03
N GLY A 225 22.54 -4.20 -11.90
CA GLY A 225 23.77 -4.90 -11.50
C GLY A 225 23.45 -6.09 -10.58
N ASN A 226 23.93 -5.99 -9.32
CA ASN A 226 23.70 -6.96 -8.24
C ASN A 226 22.66 -6.45 -7.22
N LYS A 227 21.80 -5.52 -7.62
CA LYS A 227 20.74 -4.95 -6.78
C LYS A 227 19.40 -5.10 -7.47
N LEU A 228 18.35 -5.15 -6.66
CA LEU A 228 16.98 -5.03 -7.12
C LEU A 228 16.44 -3.69 -6.60
N ILE A 229 16.23 -2.72 -7.47
CA ILE A 229 15.80 -1.38 -7.06
C ILE A 229 14.30 -1.16 -7.34
N PRO A 230 13.54 -0.53 -6.44
CA PRO A 230 12.17 -0.12 -6.73
C PRO A 230 12.17 0.94 -7.83
N VAL A 231 11.25 0.84 -8.79
CA VAL A 231 11.22 1.74 -9.95
C VAL A 231 9.86 2.35 -10.25
N LEU A 232 8.76 1.76 -9.77
CA LEU A 232 7.40 2.29 -9.88
C LEU A 232 6.50 1.67 -8.81
N ASN A 233 5.63 2.49 -8.24
CA ASN A 233 4.51 2.09 -7.40
C ASN A 233 3.27 2.71 -8.02
N GLU A 234 2.27 1.89 -8.32
CA GLU A 234 1.05 2.35 -8.94
C GLU A 234 -0.15 1.65 -8.31
N LEU A 235 -1.23 2.39 -8.05
CA LEU A 235 -2.46 1.83 -7.49
C LEU A 235 -3.05 0.85 -8.51
N GLU A 236 -3.10 -0.44 -8.18
CA GLU A 236 -3.79 -1.46 -8.99
C GLU A 236 -5.29 -1.33 -8.79
N ASN A 237 -5.75 -1.33 -7.55
CA ASN A 237 -7.13 -1.01 -7.26
C ASN A 237 -7.25 -0.32 -5.91
N GLY A 238 -8.18 0.62 -5.85
CA GLY A 238 -8.59 1.24 -4.63
C GLY A 238 -10.05 1.60 -4.66
N ASN A 239 -10.77 1.07 -3.69
CA ASN A 239 -12.17 1.37 -3.51
C ASN A 239 -12.44 1.71 -2.06
N VAL A 240 -13.28 2.72 -1.84
CA VAL A 240 -13.85 2.99 -0.53
C VAL A 240 -15.33 3.19 -0.70
N SER A 241 -16.09 2.36 0.00
CA SER A 241 -17.52 2.52 0.22
C SER A 241 -17.75 2.95 1.67
N MET A 242 -18.84 3.70 1.89
CA MET A 242 -19.35 4.23 3.17
C MET A 242 -18.79 3.63 4.48
N PRO A 243 -18.55 4.45 5.53
CA PRO A 243 -19.07 5.81 5.76
C PRO A 243 -18.05 6.91 5.40
N VAL A 244 -17.57 6.92 4.16
CA VAL A 244 -16.77 8.03 3.64
C VAL A 244 -17.62 9.06 2.90
N PRO A 245 -17.20 10.34 2.86
CA PRO A 245 -17.97 11.43 2.25
C PRO A 245 -18.11 11.32 0.72
N ARG A 246 -17.40 10.39 0.08
CA ARG A 246 -17.48 10.05 -1.34
C ARG A 246 -17.26 8.55 -1.54
N ALA A 247 -17.99 7.94 -2.45
CA ALA A 247 -17.67 6.60 -2.94
C ALA A 247 -16.65 6.75 -4.08
N LEU A 248 -15.47 6.15 -3.90
CA LEU A 248 -14.39 6.24 -4.86
C LEU A 248 -14.03 4.84 -5.36
N TRP A 249 -13.68 4.76 -6.64
CA TRP A 249 -13.14 3.56 -7.26
C TRP A 249 -12.06 3.96 -8.26
N LEU A 250 -10.88 3.35 -8.16
CA LEU A 250 -9.86 3.39 -9.20
C LEU A 250 -9.37 1.97 -9.42
N GLU A 251 -9.30 1.56 -10.68
CA GLU A 251 -8.72 0.29 -11.09
C GLU A 251 -7.73 0.52 -12.23
N SER A 252 -6.57 -0.10 -12.14
CA SER A 252 -5.48 -0.01 -13.07
C SER A 252 -5.13 -1.39 -13.62
N LYS A 253 -4.80 -1.45 -14.91
CA LYS A 253 -4.41 -2.67 -15.60
C LYS A 253 -3.20 -2.44 -16.48
N VAL A 254 -2.16 -3.26 -16.31
CA VAL A 254 -1.01 -3.29 -17.22
C VAL A 254 -1.49 -3.77 -18.60
N LEU A 255 -1.37 -2.92 -19.63
CA LEU A 255 -1.75 -3.25 -21.01
C LEU A 255 -0.57 -3.78 -21.84
N LYS A 256 0.60 -3.17 -21.67
CA LYS A 256 1.85 -3.49 -22.37
C LYS A 256 3.01 -3.24 -21.41
N THR A 257 4.11 -3.95 -21.61
CA THR A 257 5.31 -3.85 -20.76
C THR A 257 6.52 -3.27 -21.48
N ASN A 258 6.49 -3.14 -22.80
CA ASN A 258 7.53 -2.46 -23.57
C ASN A 258 6.94 -1.66 -24.75
N PRO A 259 6.76 -0.32 -24.61
CA PRO A 259 6.88 0.44 -23.36
C PRO A 259 5.81 0.03 -22.34
N LEU A 260 6.07 0.28 -21.05
CA LEU A 260 5.07 0.05 -20.00
C LEU A 260 3.90 1.03 -20.19
N THR A 261 2.69 0.49 -20.31
CA THR A 261 1.45 1.28 -20.36
C THR A 261 0.42 0.69 -19.43
N ILE A 262 -0.15 1.52 -18.57
CA ILE A 262 -1.17 1.14 -17.59
C ILE A 262 -2.46 1.90 -17.94
N LYS A 263 -3.56 1.17 -18.10
CA LYS A 263 -4.89 1.76 -18.23
C LYS A 263 -5.48 1.94 -16.85
N MET A 264 -5.95 3.14 -16.55
CA MET A 264 -6.67 3.45 -15.32
C MET A 264 -8.12 3.76 -15.65
N THR A 265 -9.05 3.16 -14.92
CA THR A 265 -10.48 3.45 -14.92
C THR A 265 -10.82 3.97 -13.54
N TYR A 266 -11.44 5.14 -13.46
CA TYR A 266 -11.64 5.80 -12.18
C TYR A 266 -13.00 6.51 -12.14
N HIS A 267 -13.58 6.46 -10.96
CA HIS A 267 -14.94 6.84 -10.69
C HIS A 267 -15.05 7.47 -9.30
N ASP A 268 -15.88 8.49 -9.19
CA ASP A 268 -16.18 9.18 -7.94
C ASP A 268 -17.66 9.59 -7.91
N GLU A 269 -18.35 9.17 -6.84
CA GLU A 269 -19.75 9.47 -6.58
C GLU A 269 -19.88 10.13 -5.23
N PHE A 270 -20.68 11.21 -5.19
CA PHE A 270 -21.02 11.86 -3.95
C PHE A 270 -22.36 11.31 -3.45
N PRO A 271 -22.47 10.93 -2.16
CA PRO A 271 -23.71 10.39 -1.62
C PRO A 271 -24.83 11.42 -1.73
N ASP A 272 -25.98 10.98 -2.25
CA ASP A 272 -27.20 11.78 -2.26
C ASP A 272 -28.09 11.33 -1.09
N THR A 273 -28.30 12.22 -0.13
CA THR A 273 -29.13 11.95 1.05
C THR A 273 -30.62 11.81 0.73
N SER A 274 -31.02 12.09 -0.51
CA SER A 274 -32.41 11.95 -0.98
C SER A 274 -32.70 10.64 -1.71
N THR A 275 -31.70 9.78 -1.93
CA THR A 275 -31.86 8.45 -2.54
C THR A 275 -31.22 7.37 -1.68
N VAL A 276 -31.71 6.12 -1.82
CA VAL A 276 -31.11 4.95 -1.15
C VAL A 276 -29.80 4.53 -1.84
N ASP A 277 -29.63 4.92 -3.11
CA ASP A 277 -28.47 4.62 -3.96
C ASP A 277 -27.39 5.71 -3.92
N PHE A 278 -26.20 5.38 -4.43
CA PHE A 278 -25.10 6.33 -4.67
C PHE A 278 -25.58 7.52 -5.52
N GLY A 279 -25.13 8.74 -5.19
CA GLY A 279 -25.56 9.95 -5.88
C GLY A 279 -24.89 10.14 -7.25
N PRO A 280 -25.01 11.32 -7.89
CA PRO A 280 -24.51 11.51 -9.24
C PRO A 280 -22.99 11.35 -9.31
N SER A 281 -22.54 10.58 -10.31
CA SER A 281 -21.12 10.47 -10.63
C SER A 281 -20.53 11.84 -10.97
N ILE A 282 -19.53 12.26 -10.21
CA ILE A 282 -18.75 13.48 -10.43
C ILE A 282 -17.67 13.20 -11.47
N ILE A 283 -17.05 12.02 -11.37
CA ILE A 283 -16.00 11.53 -12.27
C ILE A 283 -16.37 10.12 -12.67
N ASN A 284 -16.30 9.82 -13.96
CA ASN A 284 -16.37 8.47 -14.52
C ASN A 284 -15.62 8.50 -15.85
N ASP A 285 -14.34 8.14 -15.80
CA ASP A 285 -13.48 8.20 -16.97
C ASP A 285 -12.41 7.09 -16.93
N SER A 286 -11.68 6.97 -18.02
CA SER A 286 -10.49 6.15 -18.09
C SER A 286 -9.42 6.81 -18.95
N THR A 287 -8.17 6.49 -18.66
CA THR A 287 -7.02 6.97 -19.43
C THR A 287 -5.93 5.90 -19.46
N THR A 288 -5.00 6.02 -20.40
CA THR A 288 -3.81 5.17 -20.45
C THR A 288 -2.58 6.04 -20.23
N ILE A 289 -1.76 5.66 -19.27
CA ILE A 289 -0.50 6.34 -18.97
C ILE A 289 0.63 5.47 -19.49
N LYS A 290 1.52 6.08 -20.27
CA LYS A 290 2.78 5.48 -20.67
C LYS A 290 3.84 5.84 -19.64
N TYR A 291 4.64 4.85 -19.24
CA TYR A 291 5.75 5.05 -18.32
C TYR A 291 7.07 4.90 -19.07
N ILE A 292 7.98 5.84 -18.83
CA ILE A 292 9.30 5.89 -19.47
C ILE A 292 10.38 5.87 -18.40
N TRP A 293 11.45 5.12 -18.64
CA TRP A 293 12.60 5.07 -17.75
C TRP A 293 13.32 6.42 -17.71
N ASP A 294 13.44 7.02 -16.52
CA ASP A 294 14.31 8.15 -16.26
C ASP A 294 15.64 7.65 -15.65
N LYS A 295 16.73 7.87 -16.37
CA LYS A 295 18.07 7.45 -15.94
C LYS A 295 18.57 8.23 -14.72
N ASN A 296 18.11 9.47 -14.54
CA ASN A 296 18.58 10.32 -13.46
C ASN A 296 17.96 9.92 -12.12
N SER A 297 16.62 9.78 -12.07
CA SER A 297 15.94 9.31 -10.87
C SER A 297 16.02 7.80 -10.66
N LYS A 298 16.40 7.03 -11.69
CA LYS A 298 16.29 5.57 -11.74
C LYS A 298 14.88 5.06 -11.46
N THR A 299 13.86 5.77 -11.96
CA THR A 299 12.46 5.38 -11.83
C THR A 299 11.76 5.40 -13.18
N LEU A 300 10.62 4.72 -13.28
CA LEU A 300 9.70 4.89 -14.39
C LEU A 300 8.81 6.12 -14.12
N LYS A 301 8.74 7.05 -15.06
CA LYS A 301 7.96 8.29 -14.98
C LYS A 301 6.75 8.23 -15.89
N GLY A 302 5.56 8.42 -15.32
CA GLY A 302 4.32 8.54 -16.06
C GLY A 302 4.32 9.78 -16.97
N GLN A 303 3.86 9.62 -18.20
CA GLN A 303 3.70 10.70 -19.18
C GLN A 303 2.26 11.22 -19.11
N TYR A 304 2.03 12.20 -18.22
CA TYR A 304 0.68 12.67 -17.87
C TYR A 304 0.15 13.77 -18.80
N GLU A 305 0.99 14.35 -19.66
CA GLU A 305 0.62 15.48 -20.52
C GLU A 305 -0.51 15.13 -21.51
N LYS A 306 -0.62 13.85 -21.86
CA LYS A 306 -1.67 13.30 -22.73
C LYS A 306 -2.73 12.50 -21.97
N ALA A 307 -2.58 12.35 -20.66
CA ALA A 307 -3.51 11.61 -19.82
C ALA A 307 -4.62 12.55 -19.34
N LYS A 308 -5.80 11.98 -19.11
CA LYS A 308 -6.94 12.72 -18.53
C LYS A 308 -6.83 12.91 -17.01
N ILE A 309 -5.89 12.20 -16.39
CA ILE A 309 -5.57 12.25 -14.97
C ILE A 309 -4.07 12.50 -14.81
N ASN A 310 -3.69 13.23 -13.77
CA ASN A 310 -2.31 13.44 -13.37
C ASN A 310 -1.96 12.67 -12.08
N GLU A 311 -0.67 12.67 -11.73
CA GLU A 311 -0.13 11.99 -10.53
C GLU A 311 -0.85 12.40 -9.23
N SER A 312 -1.11 13.69 -9.03
CA SER A 312 -1.79 14.18 -7.81
C SER A 312 -3.24 13.73 -7.73
N GLN A 313 -3.93 13.64 -8.86
CA GLN A 313 -5.29 13.09 -8.92
C GLN A 313 -5.29 11.60 -8.61
N ILE A 314 -4.32 10.83 -9.13
CA ILE A 314 -4.18 9.39 -8.81
C ILE A 314 -3.90 9.20 -7.31
N LEU A 315 -2.99 9.97 -6.74
CA LEU A 315 -2.67 9.93 -5.30
C LEU A 315 -3.90 10.21 -4.42
N SER A 316 -4.88 10.96 -4.91
CA SER A 316 -6.13 11.20 -4.16
C SER A 316 -7.02 9.94 -4.01
N TYR A 317 -6.69 8.82 -4.67
CA TYR A 317 -7.37 7.53 -4.55
C TYR A 317 -6.66 6.53 -3.62
N TYR A 318 -5.45 6.84 -3.14
CA TYR A 318 -4.64 5.91 -2.33
C TYR A 318 -5.14 5.73 -0.89
N LEU A 319 -5.82 6.73 -0.31
CA LEU A 319 -6.21 6.72 1.10
C LEU A 319 -7.61 7.27 1.36
N PRO A 320 -8.34 6.71 2.34
CA PRO A 320 -9.59 7.28 2.82
C PRO A 320 -9.23 8.53 3.64
N GLY A 321 -9.82 9.67 3.30
CA GLY A 321 -9.60 10.91 4.05
C GLY A 321 -8.66 11.93 3.41
N ASN A 322 -8.12 11.64 2.23
CA ASN A 322 -7.35 12.62 1.46
C ASN A 322 -8.24 13.62 0.68
N ASN A 323 -9.28 14.13 1.33
CA ASN A 323 -10.28 14.99 0.71
C ASN A 323 -9.71 16.34 0.27
N LEU A 324 -8.70 16.86 0.99
CA LEU A 324 -8.06 18.12 0.59
C LEU A 324 -7.25 17.97 -0.70
N LEU A 325 -6.49 16.87 -0.88
CA LEU A 325 -5.82 16.63 -2.17
C LEU A 325 -6.85 16.41 -3.26
N PHE A 326 -7.91 15.63 -3.00
CA PHE A 326 -8.97 15.41 -3.98
C PHE A 326 -9.61 16.72 -4.45
N ILE A 327 -10.01 17.59 -3.52
CA ILE A 327 -10.56 18.92 -3.82
C ILE A 327 -9.54 19.75 -4.61
N ASN A 328 -8.28 19.74 -4.20
CA ASN A 328 -7.22 20.49 -4.85
C ASN A 328 -6.96 20.01 -6.29
N SER A 329 -6.81 18.70 -6.49
CA SER A 329 -6.46 18.09 -7.77
C SER A 329 -7.63 18.04 -8.75
N HIS A 330 -8.87 18.06 -8.26
CA HIS A 330 -10.10 18.08 -9.06
C HIS A 330 -10.84 19.43 -9.02
N TYR A 331 -10.17 20.50 -8.60
CA TYR A 331 -10.78 21.81 -8.40
C TYR A 331 -11.66 22.26 -9.58
N ARG A 332 -11.13 22.17 -10.81
CA ARG A 332 -11.86 22.55 -12.02
C ARG A 332 -13.12 21.70 -12.23
N THR A 333 -13.00 20.38 -12.11
CA THR A 333 -14.13 19.44 -12.23
C THR A 333 -15.21 19.74 -11.19
N LEU A 334 -14.83 20.05 -9.95
CA LEU A 334 -15.78 20.42 -8.90
C LEU A 334 -16.44 21.77 -9.16
N LYS A 335 -15.71 22.77 -9.68
CA LYS A 335 -16.29 24.06 -10.08
C LYS A 335 -17.29 23.90 -11.23
N GLU A 336 -16.96 23.08 -12.21
CA GLU A 336 -17.88 22.75 -13.32
C GLU A 336 -19.13 22.01 -12.79
N ALA A 337 -18.97 21.08 -11.85
CA ALA A 337 -20.08 20.37 -11.22
C ALA A 337 -21.00 21.28 -10.38
N LEU A 338 -20.47 22.34 -9.74
CA LEU A 338 -21.27 23.35 -9.03
C LEU A 338 -22.16 24.20 -9.94
N GLN A 339 -21.80 24.32 -11.22
CA GLN A 339 -22.63 24.99 -12.24
C GLN A 339 -23.72 24.06 -12.80
N ASN A 340 -23.62 22.76 -12.56
CA ASN A 340 -24.59 21.78 -13.02
C ASN A 340 -25.71 21.60 -11.97
N LYS A 341 -26.95 21.88 -12.37
CA LYS A 341 -28.14 21.78 -11.47
C LYS A 341 -28.30 20.41 -10.81
N THR A 342 -27.96 19.32 -11.49
CA THR A 342 -28.14 17.96 -10.95
C THR A 342 -27.01 17.54 -10.01
N LYS A 343 -25.80 18.09 -10.17
CA LYS A 343 -24.64 17.75 -9.35
C LYS A 343 -24.40 18.72 -8.20
N ARG A 344 -24.85 19.98 -8.32
CA ARG A 344 -24.56 21.08 -7.39
C ARG A 344 -24.83 20.70 -5.94
N LYS A 345 -26.02 20.15 -5.65
CA LYS A 345 -26.41 19.76 -4.28
C LYS A 345 -25.43 18.76 -3.67
N SER A 346 -25.12 17.67 -4.38
CA SER A 346 -24.21 16.64 -3.90
C SER A 346 -22.78 17.16 -3.68
N VAL A 347 -22.31 18.10 -4.52
CA VAL A 347 -21.01 18.76 -4.33
C VAL A 347 -21.01 19.64 -3.07
N LEU A 348 -22.07 20.42 -2.85
CA LEU A 348 -22.20 21.24 -1.64
C LEU A 348 -22.29 20.37 -0.37
N ASP A 349 -23.07 19.28 -0.41
CA ASP A 349 -23.18 18.32 0.69
C ASP A 349 -21.83 17.65 0.99
N TYR A 350 -21.06 17.29 -0.04
CA TYR A 350 -19.69 16.81 0.11
C TYR A 350 -18.82 17.85 0.80
N LEU A 351 -18.76 19.08 0.28
CA LEU A 351 -17.94 20.16 0.86
C LEU A 351 -18.35 20.48 2.30
N GLN A 352 -19.64 20.41 2.61
CA GLN A 352 -20.18 20.59 3.95
C GLN A 352 -19.62 19.54 4.92
N LYS A 353 -19.66 18.26 4.55
CA LYS A 353 -19.09 17.16 5.37
C LYS A 353 -17.61 17.35 5.63
N ILE A 354 -16.84 17.68 4.58
CA ILE A 354 -15.39 17.91 4.71
C ILE A 354 -15.10 19.11 5.62
N LYS A 355 -15.79 20.22 5.41
CA LYS A 355 -15.55 21.47 6.15
C LYS A 355 -15.98 21.38 7.61
N SER A 356 -17.05 20.64 7.92
CA SER A 356 -17.50 20.41 9.30
C SER A 356 -16.71 19.32 10.04
N GLY A 357 -15.80 18.61 9.36
CA GLY A 357 -15.06 17.48 9.94
C GLY A 357 -15.96 16.27 10.24
N SER A 358 -17.12 16.18 9.60
CA SER A 358 -18.06 15.08 9.78
C SER A 358 -17.75 13.99 8.75
N ASN A 359 -16.93 13.02 9.16
CA ASN A 359 -16.69 11.79 8.40
C ASN A 359 -17.76 10.75 8.72
#